data_AF-A0A938PCZ8-F1
#
_entry.id   AF-A0A938PCZ8-F1
#
_cell.length_a   1.000
_cell.length_b   1.000
_cell.length_c   1.000
_cell.angle_alpha   90.00
_cell.angle_beta   90.00
_cell.angle_gamma   90.00
#
_symmetry.space_group_name_H-M   'P 1'
#
loop_
_entity.id
_entity.type
_entity.pdbx_description
1 polymer ?
#
loop_
_entity_poly.entity_id
_entity_poly.type
_entity_poly.pdbx_seq_one_letter_code
_entity_poly.pdbx_strand_id
1 'polypeptide(L)'
;MKVSIITEALNETGCGHLTRCQSLSQAFQEKNIYPTLYINGDRSCLSVLNEKENFKIIDWLNRPAQLLSEISNSDLLIIDSYLAGKEYYEKFSEQCSLSVFIDDNFRIEYPEGIILNSTVGAELISSYRKTDLLLGTKYTPLRKEFWNVPSRKINQNISSLLITFGGQDNKNLTPSVLASVQESFPQINISVVIGQGFSNSANIDKLKNSRTTLIYSPNASEMYNLMIESDIAISAAGQTLYELAAAGTPSIIIAVAENQKQSMVEWKKKGFLLDTIYFGDVNHIKKIHDQLYKLQSITLRKKLSRIGRINVDGNGSQRVIKKLINFYCDKYKFYFRSAVESDSKKIFDLSNDPIVRAQSINQSSIPPLEHQEWFIEKINDDNCLFLLALDKQEKLIGQVRFQIEYESAIVSVSISNEFRGKGFSKDILIKACNKLFANHRSVKKIIAYILPDNSPSIKGFKSAGFILSGEIEISGKAFLKYLLTKT
;
A
#
# COMPACT_ATOMS: atom_id res chain seq x y z
N MET A 1 -5.26 10.33 -6.12
CA MET A 1 -4.88 9.46 -7.24
C MET A 1 -5.85 8.30 -7.16
N LYS A 2 -6.43 7.81 -8.26
CA LYS A 2 -7.24 6.59 -8.21
C LYS A 2 -6.29 5.40 -8.23
N VAL A 3 -6.15 4.72 -7.09
CA VAL A 3 -5.28 3.55 -6.95
C VAL A 3 -6.16 2.33 -6.73
N SER A 4 -5.98 1.31 -7.56
CA SER A 4 -6.66 0.03 -7.44
C SER A 4 -5.65 -1.06 -7.13
N ILE A 5 -5.94 -1.92 -6.15
CA ILE A 5 -5.08 -3.05 -5.78
C ILE A 5 -5.89 -4.33 -5.96
N ILE A 6 -5.53 -5.14 -6.94
CA ILE A 6 -6.15 -6.44 -7.21
C ILE A 6 -5.35 -7.52 -6.49
N THR A 7 -6.03 -8.31 -5.67
CA THR A 7 -5.40 -9.41 -4.94
C THR A 7 -6.36 -10.57 -4.70
N GLU A 8 -5.87 -11.61 -4.05
CA GLU A 8 -6.61 -12.80 -3.67
C GLU A 8 -6.40 -13.14 -2.20
N ALA A 9 -7.41 -13.74 -1.58
CA ALA A 9 -7.35 -14.21 -0.21
C ALA A 9 -8.35 -15.34 0.01
N LEU A 10 -7.87 -16.57 0.13
CA LEU A 10 -8.70 -17.76 0.33
C LEU A 10 -8.27 -18.51 1.58
N ASN A 11 -9.20 -19.25 2.18
CA ASN A 11 -8.91 -20.04 3.37
C ASN A 11 -7.89 -21.16 3.12
N GLU A 12 -7.65 -21.55 1.86
CA GLU A 12 -6.71 -22.62 1.46
C GLU A 12 -5.33 -22.11 1.01
N THR A 13 -5.21 -20.84 0.59
CA THR A 13 -3.95 -20.24 0.11
C THR A 13 -3.34 -19.26 1.11
N GLY A 14 -4.17 -18.72 2.01
CA GLY A 14 -3.77 -17.90 3.14
C GLY A 14 -3.87 -16.42 2.84
N CYS A 15 -3.60 -15.60 3.85
CA CYS A 15 -3.80 -14.14 3.77
C CYS A 15 -2.54 -13.37 3.37
N GLY A 16 -1.50 -14.05 2.87
CA GLY A 16 -0.19 -13.44 2.61
C GLY A 16 -0.23 -12.32 1.56
N HIS A 17 -0.90 -12.57 0.43
CA HIS A 17 -1.08 -11.57 -0.64
C HIS A 17 -1.86 -10.36 -0.14
N LEU A 18 -3.01 -10.61 0.52
CA LEU A 18 -3.80 -9.55 1.12
C LEU A 18 -3.01 -8.68 2.11
N THR A 19 -2.20 -9.30 2.97
CA THR A 19 -1.40 -8.59 3.99
C THR A 19 -0.34 -7.69 3.34
N ARG A 20 0.35 -8.16 2.29
CA ARG A 20 1.34 -7.31 1.58
C ARG A 20 0.66 -6.21 0.76
N CYS A 21 -0.49 -6.47 0.16
CA CYS A 21 -1.30 -5.45 -0.52
C CYS A 21 -1.81 -4.38 0.44
N GLN A 22 -2.29 -4.77 1.61
CA GLN A 22 -2.69 -3.84 2.69
C GLN A 22 -1.49 -3.00 3.16
N SER A 23 -0.31 -3.60 3.27
CA SER A 23 0.92 -2.88 3.63
C SER A 23 1.26 -1.75 2.64
N LEU A 24 1.02 -1.97 1.34
CA LEU A 24 1.13 -0.93 0.32
C LEU A 24 0.00 0.11 0.42
N SER A 25 -1.23 -0.32 0.73
CA SER A 25 -2.36 0.58 0.96
C SER A 25 -2.08 1.56 2.11
N GLN A 26 -1.61 1.06 3.25
CA GLN A 26 -1.21 1.87 4.40
C GLN A 26 -0.16 2.92 4.04
N ALA A 27 0.81 2.58 3.18
CA ALA A 27 1.84 3.52 2.75
C ALA A 27 1.31 4.59 1.79
N PHE A 28 0.29 4.29 0.98
CA PHE A 28 -0.44 5.33 0.23
C PHE A 28 -1.23 6.26 1.16
N GLN A 29 -1.83 5.72 2.23
CA GLN A 29 -2.59 6.51 3.20
C GLN A 29 -1.72 7.54 3.93
N GLU A 30 -0.44 7.24 4.20
CA GLU A 30 0.53 8.25 4.70
C GLU A 30 0.74 9.43 3.74
N LYS A 31 0.40 9.25 2.46
CA LYS A 31 0.43 10.29 1.43
C LYS A 31 -0.95 10.88 1.15
N ASN A 32 -1.94 10.65 2.02
CA ASN A 32 -3.33 11.04 1.85
C ASN A 32 -3.93 10.56 0.51
N ILE A 33 -3.51 9.37 0.08
CA ILE A 33 -4.07 8.63 -1.06
C ILE A 33 -4.70 7.36 -0.49
N TYR A 34 -5.95 7.07 -0.86
CA TYR A 34 -6.72 5.96 -0.28
C TYR A 34 -7.05 4.96 -1.38
N PRO A 35 -6.25 3.89 -1.55
CA PRO A 35 -6.52 2.85 -2.55
C PRO A 35 -7.80 2.07 -2.24
N THR A 36 -8.35 1.43 -3.28
CA THR A 36 -9.39 0.41 -3.13
C THR A 36 -8.78 -0.97 -3.38
N LEU A 37 -8.96 -1.90 -2.44
CA LEU A 37 -8.58 -3.30 -2.62
C LEU A 37 -9.73 -4.09 -3.26
N TYR A 38 -9.43 -4.85 -4.31
CA TYR A 38 -10.34 -5.75 -5.00
C TYR A 38 -9.89 -7.19 -4.80
N ILE A 39 -10.64 -7.92 -3.98
CA ILE A 39 -10.20 -9.20 -3.42
C ILE A 39 -11.03 -10.32 -4.04
N ASN A 40 -10.36 -11.28 -4.69
CA ASN A 40 -10.96 -12.57 -5.02
C ASN A 40 -10.78 -13.51 -3.83
N GLY A 41 -11.86 -13.78 -3.10
CA GLY A 41 -11.77 -14.49 -1.83
C GLY A 41 -13.09 -14.91 -1.22
N ASP A 42 -13.01 -15.77 -0.20
CA ASP A 42 -14.13 -16.42 0.50
C ASP A 42 -14.49 -15.75 1.84
N ARG A 43 -13.99 -14.53 2.07
CA ARG A 43 -14.10 -13.74 3.31
C ARG A 43 -13.31 -14.24 4.52
N SER A 44 -12.61 -15.38 4.42
CA SER A 44 -11.85 -15.95 5.54
C SER A 44 -10.76 -15.02 6.08
N CYS A 45 -10.16 -14.20 5.22
CA CYS A 45 -9.06 -13.30 5.56
C CYS A 45 -9.47 -11.85 5.88
N LEU A 46 -10.77 -11.52 6.00
CA LEU A 46 -11.20 -10.13 6.19
C LEU A 46 -10.77 -9.52 7.52
N SER A 47 -10.60 -10.34 8.55
CA SER A 47 -10.08 -9.95 9.86
C SER A 47 -8.65 -9.38 9.81
N VAL A 48 -7.91 -9.60 8.72
CA VAL A 48 -6.59 -9.01 8.49
C VAL A 48 -6.71 -7.54 8.06
N LEU A 49 -7.82 -7.17 7.42
CA LEU A 49 -8.06 -5.81 6.98
C LEU A 49 -8.33 -4.88 8.17
N ASN A 50 -7.83 -3.66 8.08
CA ASN A 50 -8.10 -2.62 9.06
C ASN A 50 -9.42 -1.92 8.73
N GLU A 51 -10.13 -1.40 9.72
CA GLU A 51 -11.44 -0.74 9.55
C GLU A 51 -11.41 0.46 8.58
N LYS A 52 -10.23 1.07 8.40
CA LYS A 52 -10.01 2.21 7.50
C LYS A 52 -9.76 1.82 6.04
N GLU A 53 -9.60 0.53 5.74
CA GLU A 53 -9.33 0.07 4.38
C GLU A 53 -10.60 0.07 3.54
N ASN A 54 -10.51 0.66 2.35
CA ASN A 54 -11.58 0.53 1.36
C ASN A 54 -11.36 -0.75 0.55
N PHE A 55 -12.32 -1.68 0.61
CA PHE A 55 -12.22 -2.94 -0.13
C PHE A 55 -13.55 -3.40 -0.70
N LYS A 56 -13.46 -4.19 -1.78
CA LYS A 56 -14.58 -4.89 -2.40
C LYS A 56 -14.18 -6.33 -2.67
N ILE A 57 -15.08 -7.26 -2.36
CA ILE A 57 -14.90 -8.68 -2.66
C ILE A 57 -15.58 -8.94 -3.99
N ILE A 58 -14.78 -9.31 -4.99
CA ILE A 58 -15.24 -9.57 -6.35
C ILE A 58 -14.59 -10.86 -6.79
N ASP A 59 -15.41 -11.84 -7.21
CA ASP A 59 -14.96 -13.02 -7.92
C ASP A 59 -14.52 -12.63 -9.33
N TRP A 60 -13.37 -11.96 -9.41
CA TRP A 60 -12.88 -11.38 -10.65
C TRP A 60 -12.28 -12.43 -11.59
N LEU A 61 -12.07 -13.66 -11.12
CA LEU A 61 -11.74 -14.81 -11.96
C LEU A 61 -12.96 -15.23 -12.80
N ASN A 62 -14.12 -15.43 -12.18
CA ASN A 62 -15.29 -15.87 -12.93
C ASN A 62 -16.10 -14.68 -13.51
N ARG A 63 -15.91 -13.46 -12.98
CA ARG A 63 -16.66 -12.26 -13.38
C ARG A 63 -15.75 -11.05 -13.63
N PRO A 64 -14.75 -11.14 -14.53
CA PRO A 64 -13.79 -10.06 -14.76
C PRO A 64 -14.42 -8.74 -15.21
N ALA A 65 -15.57 -8.77 -15.88
CA ALA A 65 -16.30 -7.57 -16.29
C ALA A 65 -16.71 -6.67 -15.10
N GLN A 66 -17.04 -7.27 -13.96
CA GLN A 66 -17.38 -6.51 -12.75
C GLN A 66 -16.16 -5.72 -12.26
N LEU A 67 -14.99 -6.37 -12.20
CA LEU A 67 -13.76 -5.71 -11.80
C LEU A 67 -13.32 -4.63 -12.79
N LEU A 68 -13.42 -4.88 -14.09
CA LEU A 68 -13.04 -3.89 -15.13
C LEU A 68 -13.80 -2.58 -14.99
N SER A 69 -15.10 -2.65 -14.70
CA SER A 69 -15.93 -1.46 -14.48
C SER A 69 -15.43 -0.62 -13.29
N GLU A 70 -14.97 -1.29 -12.24
CA GLU A 70 -14.51 -0.69 -10.99
C GLU A 70 -13.12 -0.05 -11.12
N ILE A 71 -12.19 -0.73 -11.78
CA ILE A 71 -10.80 -0.27 -11.95
C ILE A 71 -10.61 0.69 -13.13
N SER A 72 -11.66 0.94 -13.91
CA SER A 72 -11.62 1.84 -15.07
C SER A 72 -11.03 3.22 -14.73
N ASN A 73 -10.14 3.73 -15.58
CA ASN A 73 -9.46 5.02 -15.39
C ASN A 73 -8.64 5.12 -14.10
N SER A 74 -8.07 3.99 -13.63
CA SER A 74 -7.14 4.03 -12.49
C SER A 74 -5.84 4.73 -12.89
N ASP A 75 -5.37 5.61 -12.02
CA ASP A 75 -4.07 6.24 -12.20
C ASP A 75 -2.96 5.20 -11.98
N LEU A 76 -3.16 4.30 -11.02
CA LEU A 76 -2.23 3.22 -10.70
C LEU A 76 -3.00 1.93 -10.39
N LEU A 77 -2.51 0.81 -10.94
CA LEU A 77 -3.05 -0.52 -10.69
C LEU A 77 -1.95 -1.45 -10.16
N ILE A 78 -2.14 -1.99 -8.96
CA ILE A 78 -1.27 -3.03 -8.40
C ILE A 78 -1.98 -4.38 -8.53
N ILE A 79 -1.29 -5.39 -9.05
CA ILE A 79 -1.82 -6.75 -9.20
C ILE A 79 -0.93 -7.72 -8.44
N ASP A 80 -1.54 -8.50 -7.56
CA ASP A 80 -0.89 -9.52 -6.76
C ASP A 80 -1.73 -10.80 -6.73
N SER A 81 -1.47 -11.69 -7.68
CA SER A 81 -2.24 -12.92 -7.81
C SER A 81 -1.46 -14.02 -8.53
N TYR A 82 -1.50 -15.22 -7.96
CA TYR A 82 -1.08 -16.44 -8.64
C TYR A 82 -2.22 -17.09 -9.45
N LEU A 83 -3.48 -16.81 -9.10
CA LEU A 83 -4.65 -17.32 -9.83
C LEU A 83 -4.83 -16.66 -11.21
N ALA A 84 -4.41 -15.39 -11.36
CA ALA A 84 -4.53 -14.65 -12.61
C ALA A 84 -3.48 -15.10 -13.65
N GLY A 85 -3.90 -15.59 -14.82
CA GLY A 85 -3.02 -15.83 -15.98
C GLY A 85 -2.59 -14.54 -16.68
N LYS A 86 -1.66 -14.63 -17.65
CA LYS A 86 -1.13 -13.49 -18.43
C LYS A 86 -2.23 -12.60 -19.03
N GLU A 87 -3.29 -13.22 -19.56
CA GLU A 87 -4.44 -12.51 -20.16
C GLU A 87 -5.15 -11.55 -19.18
N TYR A 88 -5.24 -11.92 -17.90
CA TYR A 88 -5.81 -11.03 -16.88
C TYR A 88 -4.93 -9.81 -16.63
N TYR A 89 -3.61 -10.02 -16.54
CA TYR A 89 -2.65 -8.93 -16.36
C TYR A 89 -2.68 -7.95 -17.53
N GLU A 90 -2.76 -8.45 -18.77
CA GLU A 90 -2.90 -7.61 -19.98
C GLU A 90 -4.19 -6.81 -19.93
N LYS A 91 -5.33 -7.50 -19.78
CA LYS A 91 -6.66 -6.88 -19.77
C LYS A 91 -6.87 -5.85 -18.66
N PHE A 92 -6.37 -6.13 -17.46
CA PHE A 92 -6.48 -5.19 -16.35
C PHE A 92 -5.55 -4.00 -16.51
N SER A 93 -4.35 -4.18 -17.08
CA SER A 93 -3.40 -3.09 -17.31
C SER A 93 -3.93 -2.04 -18.29
N GLU A 94 -4.77 -2.43 -19.26
CA GLU A 94 -5.46 -1.50 -20.17
C GLU A 94 -6.37 -0.49 -19.46
N GLN A 95 -6.79 -0.78 -18.23
CA GLN A 95 -7.70 0.08 -17.46
C GLN A 95 -6.97 1.17 -16.65
N CYS A 96 -5.64 1.24 -16.75
CA CYS A 96 -4.83 2.12 -15.93
C CYS A 96 -3.74 2.86 -16.68
N SER A 97 -3.24 3.93 -16.05
CA SER A 97 -2.12 4.73 -16.56
C SER A 97 -0.74 4.10 -16.26
N LEU A 98 -0.64 3.40 -15.12
CA LEU A 98 0.57 2.74 -14.65
C LEU A 98 0.23 1.43 -13.92
N SER A 99 0.75 0.32 -14.43
CA SER A 99 0.57 -1.03 -13.89
C SER A 99 1.78 -1.45 -13.05
N VAL A 100 1.52 -2.16 -11.96
CA VAL A 100 2.52 -2.70 -11.03
C VAL A 100 2.18 -4.15 -10.74
N PHE A 101 3.15 -5.04 -10.91
CA PHE A 101 2.97 -6.48 -10.74
C PHE A 101 3.81 -6.95 -9.57
N ILE A 102 3.17 -7.50 -8.55
CA ILE A 102 3.88 -8.19 -7.47
C ILE A 102 4.21 -9.59 -7.94
N ASP A 103 5.48 -9.95 -7.83
CA ASP A 103 6.02 -11.23 -8.26
C ASP A 103 7.03 -11.74 -7.23
N ASP A 104 7.26 -13.05 -7.24
CA ASP A 104 8.20 -13.70 -6.34
C ASP A 104 9.22 -14.56 -7.10
N ASN A 105 8.90 -15.04 -8.30
CA ASN A 105 9.73 -16.03 -9.01
C ASN A 105 9.66 -15.96 -10.55
N PHE A 106 9.22 -14.84 -11.13
CA PHE A 106 9.01 -14.67 -12.57
C PHE A 106 8.10 -15.74 -13.16
N ARG A 107 6.91 -15.91 -12.57
CA ARG A 107 5.97 -16.97 -12.95
C ARG A 107 5.49 -16.86 -14.40
N ILE A 108 5.33 -15.64 -14.89
CA ILE A 108 4.81 -15.34 -16.23
C ILE A 108 5.60 -14.21 -16.87
N GLU A 109 5.49 -14.11 -18.20
CA GLU A 109 5.88 -12.91 -18.92
C GLU A 109 4.80 -11.82 -18.71
N TYR A 110 5.06 -10.92 -17.77
CA TYR A 110 4.17 -9.81 -17.47
C TYR A 110 4.04 -8.84 -18.67
N PRO A 111 2.94 -8.08 -18.80
CA PRO A 111 2.83 -6.99 -19.78
C PRO A 111 3.69 -5.77 -19.40
N GLU A 112 3.67 -4.70 -20.20
CA GLU A 112 4.38 -3.46 -19.86
C GLU A 112 3.90 -2.91 -18.50
N GLY A 113 4.85 -2.53 -17.64
CA GLY A 113 4.59 -2.12 -16.27
C GLY A 113 5.78 -2.31 -15.35
N ILE A 114 5.61 -1.95 -14.08
CA ILE A 114 6.62 -2.05 -13.03
C ILE A 114 6.55 -3.42 -12.38
N ILE A 115 7.67 -4.11 -12.22
CA ILE A 115 7.70 -5.36 -11.43
C ILE A 115 8.23 -5.07 -10.03
N LEU A 116 7.46 -5.45 -9.02
CA LEU A 116 7.85 -5.48 -7.62
C LEU A 116 8.11 -6.92 -7.20
N ASN A 117 9.38 -7.29 -7.08
CA ASN A 117 9.78 -8.55 -6.45
C ASN A 117 10.66 -8.26 -5.24
N SER A 118 10.06 -8.35 -4.06
CA SER A 118 10.73 -8.08 -2.80
C SER A 118 11.44 -9.28 -2.17
N THR A 119 11.49 -10.41 -2.87
CA THR A 119 12.16 -11.60 -2.34
C THR A 119 13.66 -11.37 -2.23
N VAL A 120 14.29 -12.05 -1.28
CA VAL A 120 15.74 -12.01 -1.14
C VAL A 120 16.40 -12.60 -2.39
N GLY A 121 17.33 -11.87 -2.99
CA GLY A 121 18.02 -12.30 -4.21
C GLY A 121 17.20 -12.13 -5.48
N ALA A 122 16.06 -11.43 -5.45
CA ALA A 122 15.29 -11.07 -6.65
C ALA A 122 16.15 -10.34 -7.69
N GLU A 123 17.18 -9.60 -7.25
CA GLU A 123 18.15 -8.92 -8.12
C GLU A 123 18.98 -9.87 -8.99
N LEU A 124 19.03 -11.16 -8.65
CA LEU A 124 19.79 -12.18 -9.38
C LEU A 124 18.98 -12.86 -10.49
N ILE A 125 17.68 -12.58 -10.59
CA ILE A 125 16.80 -13.20 -11.59
C ILE A 125 17.04 -12.55 -12.96
N SER A 126 17.80 -13.24 -13.82
CA SER A 126 18.18 -12.77 -15.15
C SER A 126 17.02 -12.58 -16.15
N SER A 127 15.87 -13.20 -15.88
CA SER A 127 14.66 -13.08 -16.71
C SER A 127 14.03 -11.69 -16.64
N TYR A 128 14.33 -10.90 -15.61
CA TYR A 128 13.91 -9.50 -15.56
C TYR A 128 14.73 -8.67 -16.56
N ARG A 129 14.21 -8.52 -17.77
CA ARG A 129 14.80 -7.71 -18.85
C ARG A 129 14.19 -6.31 -18.98
N LYS A 130 13.27 -5.94 -18.09
CA LYS A 130 12.51 -4.68 -18.14
C LYS A 130 13.23 -3.55 -17.41
N THR A 131 12.95 -2.31 -17.81
CA THR A 131 13.61 -1.10 -17.28
C THR A 131 13.07 -0.68 -15.91
N ASP A 132 11.81 -1.00 -15.58
CA ASP A 132 11.18 -0.55 -14.33
C ASP A 132 11.02 -1.69 -13.33
N LEU A 133 12.05 -1.88 -12.51
CA LEU A 133 12.14 -2.98 -11.54
C LEU A 133 12.34 -2.45 -10.11
N LEU A 134 11.56 -2.99 -9.18
CA LEU A 134 11.69 -2.79 -7.74
C LEU A 134 12.06 -4.14 -7.10
N LEU A 135 13.36 -4.44 -7.06
CA LEU A 135 13.88 -5.74 -6.64
C LEU A 135 14.54 -5.73 -5.26
N GLY A 136 14.39 -6.85 -4.55
CA GLY A 136 15.11 -7.19 -3.35
C GLY A 136 14.41 -6.81 -2.04
N THR A 137 14.98 -7.29 -0.93
CA THR A 137 14.43 -7.14 0.42
C THR A 137 14.26 -5.70 0.88
N LYS A 138 14.94 -4.76 0.23
CA LYS A 138 14.66 -3.35 0.47
C LYS A 138 13.18 -3.09 0.17
N TYR A 139 12.60 -3.54 -0.93
CA TYR A 139 11.20 -3.21 -1.26
C TYR A 139 10.14 -4.08 -0.60
N THR A 140 10.48 -4.87 0.42
CA THR A 140 9.52 -5.73 1.14
C THR A 140 8.37 -4.91 1.73
N PRO A 141 7.13 -5.13 1.27
CA PRO A 141 5.95 -4.51 1.88
C PRO A 141 5.67 -5.18 3.22
N LEU A 142 5.84 -4.43 4.30
CA LEU A 142 5.49 -4.86 5.66
C LEU A 142 4.39 -3.99 6.22
N ARG A 143 3.62 -4.55 7.17
CA ARG A 143 2.57 -3.83 7.89
C ARG A 143 3.17 -2.70 8.73
N LYS A 144 2.38 -1.65 8.98
CA LYS A 144 2.82 -0.42 9.66
C LYS A 144 3.53 -0.64 10.99
N GLU A 145 3.15 -1.67 11.73
CA GLU A 145 3.73 -2.06 13.02
C GLU A 145 5.20 -2.48 12.90
N PHE A 146 5.61 -2.92 11.71
CA PHE A 146 6.99 -3.29 11.40
C PHE A 146 7.77 -2.16 10.72
N TRP A 147 7.25 -0.93 10.68
CA TRP A 147 7.97 0.23 10.18
C TRP A 147 8.81 0.86 11.29
N ASN A 148 10.05 1.27 10.97
CA ASN A 148 10.95 1.96 11.90
C ASN A 148 11.12 1.23 13.25
N VAL A 149 11.20 -0.11 13.23
CA VAL A 149 11.34 -0.92 14.44
C VAL A 149 12.60 -0.51 15.22
N PRO A 150 12.48 -0.21 16.53
CA PRO A 150 13.62 0.20 17.33
C PRO A 150 14.67 -0.91 17.47
N SER A 151 15.88 -0.53 17.89
CA SER A 151 16.94 -1.50 18.15
C SER A 151 16.54 -2.48 19.26
N ARG A 152 16.53 -3.76 18.93
CA ARG A 152 16.21 -4.83 19.87
C ARG A 152 17.34 -5.10 20.88
N LYS A 153 16.99 -5.23 22.16
CA LYS A 153 17.85 -5.82 23.19
C LYS A 153 17.75 -7.35 23.12
N ILE A 154 18.89 -8.02 23.01
CA ILE A 154 18.97 -9.49 23.05
C ILE A 154 19.27 -9.93 24.48
N ASN A 155 18.40 -10.77 25.04
CA ASN A 155 18.56 -11.29 26.40
C ASN A 155 19.75 -12.25 26.52
N GLN A 156 20.30 -12.38 27.73
CA GLN A 156 21.44 -13.25 28.02
C GLN A 156 21.10 -14.72 27.78
N ASN A 157 19.96 -15.16 28.32
CA ASN A 157 19.45 -16.52 28.20
C ASN A 157 18.18 -16.51 27.35
N ILE A 158 17.89 -17.63 26.71
CA ILE A 158 16.61 -17.83 26.01
C ILE A 158 15.56 -18.20 27.06
N SER A 159 14.50 -17.42 27.13
CA SER A 159 13.39 -17.58 28.07
C SER A 159 12.04 -17.63 27.38
N SER A 160 11.94 -17.11 26.15
CA SER A 160 10.74 -17.09 25.33
C SER A 160 11.00 -17.58 23.91
N LEU A 161 10.07 -18.34 23.34
CA LEU A 161 10.12 -18.84 21.97
C LEU A 161 8.76 -18.70 21.30
N LEU A 162 8.75 -18.15 20.08
CA LEU A 162 7.56 -18.07 19.23
C LEU A 162 7.52 -19.23 18.23
N ILE A 163 6.40 -19.92 18.10
CA ILE A 163 6.13 -20.87 17.01
C ILE A 163 4.99 -20.31 16.15
N THR A 164 5.23 -20.15 14.85
CA THR A 164 4.22 -19.65 13.90
C THR A 164 4.43 -20.17 12.48
N PHE A 165 3.50 -20.97 11.97
CA PHE A 165 3.56 -21.51 10.60
C PHE A 165 2.58 -20.81 9.65
N GLY A 166 2.32 -19.51 9.90
CA GLY A 166 1.45 -18.68 9.08
C GLY A 166 -0.03 -18.92 9.35
N GLY A 167 -0.88 -18.73 8.33
CA GLY A 167 -2.33 -18.70 8.51
C GLY A 167 -3.02 -20.07 8.65
N GLN A 168 -2.41 -21.16 8.19
CA GLN A 168 -3.08 -22.47 8.05
C GLN A 168 -2.30 -23.68 8.56
N ASP A 169 -0.97 -23.62 8.63
CA ASP A 169 -0.12 -24.79 8.92
C ASP A 169 -0.47 -26.03 8.06
N ASN A 170 -0.52 -25.86 6.73
CA ASN A 170 -0.91 -26.90 5.76
C ASN A 170 -0.08 -28.20 5.83
N LYS A 171 1.07 -28.17 6.50
CA LYS A 171 1.95 -29.33 6.68
C LYS A 171 1.85 -29.94 8.09
N ASN A 172 0.95 -29.42 8.93
CA ASN A 172 0.72 -29.86 10.31
C ASN A 172 2.05 -29.92 11.11
N LEU A 173 2.89 -28.90 10.95
CA LEU A 173 4.21 -28.82 11.58
C LEU A 173 4.11 -28.44 13.05
N THR A 174 3.14 -27.61 13.41
CA THR A 174 3.03 -27.01 14.76
C THR A 174 3.05 -28.07 15.87
N PRO A 175 2.27 -29.16 15.82
CA PRO A 175 2.29 -30.17 16.88
C PRO A 175 3.67 -30.84 17.05
N SER A 176 4.30 -31.24 15.94
CA SER A 176 5.59 -31.94 15.97
C SER A 176 6.73 -31.05 16.49
N VAL A 177 6.73 -29.78 16.09
CA VAL A 177 7.72 -28.80 16.54
C VAL A 177 7.50 -28.43 18.00
N LEU A 178 6.25 -28.19 18.40
CA LEU A 178 5.90 -27.88 19.80
C LEU A 178 6.36 -29.02 20.74
N ALA A 179 6.01 -30.26 20.43
CA ALA A 179 6.40 -31.42 21.23
C ALA A 179 7.93 -31.54 21.35
N SER A 180 8.65 -31.40 20.23
CA SER A 180 10.12 -31.48 20.21
C SER A 180 10.78 -30.37 21.04
N VAL A 181 10.26 -29.15 20.97
CA VAL A 181 10.79 -28.01 21.75
C VAL A 181 10.51 -28.19 23.24
N GLN A 182 9.30 -28.64 23.62
CA GLN A 182 8.96 -28.90 25.02
C GLN A 182 9.84 -29.97 25.65
N GLU A 183 10.16 -31.03 24.90
CA GLU A 183 11.07 -32.09 25.34
C GLU A 183 12.50 -31.59 25.53
N SER A 184 13.02 -30.83 24.56
CA SER A 184 14.42 -30.42 24.54
C SER A 184 14.71 -29.18 25.41
N PHE A 185 13.72 -28.32 25.60
CA PHE A 185 13.84 -27.05 26.32
C PHE A 185 12.65 -26.80 27.27
N PRO A 186 12.45 -27.64 28.29
CA PRO A 186 11.26 -27.62 29.17
C PRO A 186 11.12 -26.35 30.03
N GLN A 187 12.15 -25.50 30.05
CA GLN A 187 12.20 -24.29 30.88
C GLN A 187 11.70 -23.03 30.15
N ILE A 188 11.59 -23.08 28.81
CA ILE A 188 11.26 -21.93 27.96
C ILE A 188 9.73 -21.72 27.91
N ASN A 189 9.29 -20.47 27.94
CA ASN A 189 7.90 -20.12 27.67
C ASN A 189 7.66 -20.09 26.16
N ILE A 190 6.68 -20.86 25.68
CA ILE A 190 6.41 -21.05 24.25
C ILE A 190 5.08 -20.38 23.91
N SER A 191 5.13 -19.38 23.03
CA SER A 191 3.94 -18.79 22.42
C SER A 191 3.71 -19.44 21.06
N VAL A 192 2.54 -20.04 20.85
CA VAL A 192 2.15 -20.70 19.61
C VAL A 192 1.02 -19.91 18.96
N VAL A 193 1.27 -19.41 17.75
CA VAL A 193 0.26 -18.70 16.96
C VAL A 193 -0.56 -19.72 16.18
N ILE A 194 -1.87 -19.68 16.42
CA ILE A 194 -2.88 -20.48 15.72
C ILE A 194 -3.55 -19.56 14.71
N GLY A 195 -3.25 -19.76 13.43
CA GLY A 195 -3.86 -19.02 12.34
C GLY A 195 -5.33 -19.42 12.10
N GLN A 196 -6.07 -18.57 11.40
CA GLN A 196 -7.52 -18.74 11.18
C GLN A 196 -7.89 -20.00 10.39
N GLY A 197 -6.99 -20.48 9.53
CA GLY A 197 -7.22 -21.68 8.71
C GLY A 197 -6.66 -22.96 9.32
N PHE A 198 -6.24 -22.96 10.60
CA PHE A 198 -5.70 -24.16 11.25
C PHE A 198 -6.80 -25.20 11.44
N SER A 199 -6.64 -26.36 10.81
CA SER A 199 -7.51 -27.53 11.01
C SER A 199 -7.05 -28.45 12.15
N ASN A 200 -5.86 -28.21 12.71
CA ASN A 200 -5.18 -29.02 13.72
C ASN A 200 -5.18 -28.41 15.14
N SER A 201 -5.94 -27.33 15.38
CA SER A 201 -5.94 -26.61 16.66
C SER A 201 -6.22 -27.51 17.87
N ALA A 202 -7.14 -28.46 17.75
CA ALA A 202 -7.46 -29.42 18.81
C ALA A 202 -6.28 -30.36 19.17
N ASN A 203 -5.41 -30.68 18.21
CA ASN A 203 -4.21 -31.49 18.49
C ASN A 203 -3.13 -30.65 19.18
N ILE A 204 -3.04 -29.37 18.84
CA ILE A 204 -2.11 -28.44 19.49
C ILE A 204 -2.54 -28.16 20.92
N ASP A 205 -3.85 -28.01 21.18
CA ASP A 205 -4.39 -27.78 22.52
C ASP A 205 -4.06 -28.93 23.50
N LYS A 206 -4.11 -30.19 23.02
CA LYS A 206 -3.70 -31.37 23.80
C LYS A 206 -2.22 -31.37 24.20
N LEU A 207 -1.36 -30.66 23.48
CA LEU A 207 0.08 -30.56 23.78
C LEU A 207 0.38 -29.38 24.72
N LYS A 208 -0.61 -28.58 25.10
CA LYS A 208 -0.41 -27.42 25.97
C LYS A 208 0.02 -27.87 27.37
N ASN A 209 1.11 -27.27 27.88
CA ASN A 209 1.55 -27.42 29.26
C ASN A 209 1.59 -26.04 29.97
N SER A 210 2.07 -26.00 31.21
CA SER A 210 2.12 -24.77 32.04
C SER A 210 2.99 -23.64 31.46
N ARG A 211 3.82 -23.92 30.45
CA ARG A 211 4.67 -22.93 29.76
C ARG A 211 4.24 -22.65 28.32
N THR A 212 3.09 -23.18 27.90
CA THR A 212 2.60 -23.02 26.52
C THR A 212 1.40 -22.08 26.49
N THR A 213 1.52 -21.00 25.73
CA THR A 213 0.42 -20.06 25.46
C THR A 213 -0.01 -20.18 24.02
N LEU A 214 -1.28 -20.51 23.79
CA LEU A 214 -1.88 -20.55 22.46
C LEU A 214 -2.53 -19.20 22.15
N ILE A 215 -2.19 -18.64 21.00
CA ILE A 215 -2.61 -17.30 20.60
C ILE A 215 -3.37 -17.42 19.29
N TYR A 216 -4.66 -17.15 19.34
CA TYR A 216 -5.56 -17.35 18.21
C TYR A 216 -5.65 -16.08 17.38
N SER A 217 -5.24 -16.18 16.11
CA SER A 217 -5.45 -15.15 15.10
C SER A 217 -5.01 -13.73 15.53
N PRO A 218 -3.76 -13.54 15.99
CA PRO A 218 -3.30 -12.25 16.48
C PRO A 218 -3.39 -11.19 15.38
N ASN A 219 -3.82 -9.98 15.76
CA ASN A 219 -3.76 -8.81 14.89
C ASN A 219 -2.29 -8.38 14.66
N ALA A 220 -2.07 -7.36 13.82
CA ALA A 220 -0.73 -6.92 13.47
C ALA A 220 0.11 -6.44 14.66
N SER A 221 -0.50 -5.68 15.58
CA SER A 221 0.15 -5.19 16.81
C SER A 221 0.49 -6.32 17.76
N GLU A 222 -0.41 -7.28 17.96
CA GLU A 222 -0.17 -8.47 18.78
C GLU A 222 0.95 -9.32 18.18
N MET A 223 0.93 -9.55 16.86
CA MET A 223 1.99 -10.29 16.18
C MET A 223 3.36 -9.60 16.32
N TYR A 224 3.40 -8.28 16.17
CA TYR A 224 4.61 -7.49 16.39
C TYR A 224 5.13 -7.68 17.83
N ASN A 225 4.27 -7.54 18.84
CA ASN A 225 4.63 -7.72 20.25
C ASN A 225 5.19 -9.12 20.51
N LEU A 226 4.55 -10.16 19.98
CA LEU A 226 5.04 -11.53 20.11
C LEU A 226 6.44 -11.72 19.52
N MET A 227 6.71 -11.10 18.37
CA MET A 227 8.04 -11.20 17.75
C MET A 227 9.11 -10.50 18.58
N ILE A 228 8.84 -9.30 19.11
CA ILE A 228 9.83 -8.52 19.88
C ILE A 228 10.06 -9.08 21.29
N GLU A 229 9.05 -9.71 21.88
CA GLU A 229 9.13 -10.34 23.22
C GLU A 229 9.78 -11.73 23.18
N SER A 230 9.76 -12.41 22.03
CA SER A 230 10.29 -13.77 21.88
C SER A 230 11.77 -13.79 21.55
N ASP A 231 12.61 -14.43 22.37
CA ASP A 231 14.07 -14.48 22.15
C ASP A 231 14.45 -15.18 20.83
N ILE A 232 13.65 -16.16 20.41
CA ILE A 232 13.78 -16.90 19.15
C ILE A 232 12.39 -17.13 18.55
N ALA A 233 12.29 -17.20 17.22
CA ALA A 233 11.11 -17.69 16.51
C ALA A 233 11.41 -18.96 15.69
N ILE A 234 10.42 -19.85 15.57
CA ILE A 234 10.38 -20.94 14.60
C ILE A 234 9.21 -20.66 13.65
N SER A 235 9.49 -20.56 12.34
CA SER A 235 8.47 -20.17 11.38
C SER A 235 8.59 -20.79 9.99
N ALA A 236 7.52 -20.70 9.19
CA ALA A 236 7.56 -20.99 7.76
C ALA A 236 8.30 -19.89 6.97
N ALA A 237 8.82 -20.22 5.78
CA ALA A 237 9.52 -19.30 4.89
C ALA A 237 8.58 -18.39 4.06
N GLY A 238 7.56 -17.79 4.70
CA GLY A 238 6.59 -16.87 4.07
C GLY A 238 6.86 -15.40 4.37
N GLN A 239 5.81 -14.55 4.33
CA GLN A 239 5.91 -13.12 4.66
C GLN A 239 6.42 -12.88 6.11
N THR A 240 6.03 -13.75 7.04
CA THR A 240 6.48 -13.73 8.44
C THR A 240 8.00 -13.76 8.59
N LEU A 241 8.73 -14.38 7.65
CA LEU A 241 10.20 -14.36 7.62
C LEU A 241 10.75 -12.94 7.56
N TYR A 242 10.16 -12.09 6.74
CA TYR A 242 10.62 -10.71 6.54
C TYR A 242 10.22 -9.82 7.72
N GLU A 243 9.06 -10.06 8.33
CA GLU A 243 8.64 -9.43 9.58
C GLU A 243 9.60 -9.78 10.73
N LEU A 244 9.99 -11.04 10.86
CA LEU A 244 10.98 -11.49 11.85
C LEU A 244 12.36 -10.86 11.61
N ALA A 245 12.77 -10.72 10.34
CA ALA A 245 13.99 -10.03 9.97
C ALA A 245 13.94 -8.54 10.38
N ALA A 246 12.84 -7.84 10.10
CA ALA A 246 12.61 -6.45 10.49
C ALA A 246 12.56 -6.26 12.01
N ALA A 247 11.89 -7.16 12.73
CA ALA A 247 11.86 -7.20 14.18
C ALA A 247 13.23 -7.52 14.80
N GLY A 248 14.17 -8.02 14.00
CA GLY A 248 15.46 -8.48 14.46
C GLY A 248 15.35 -9.70 15.38
N THR A 249 14.34 -10.55 15.19
CA THR A 249 14.12 -11.76 15.97
C THR A 249 14.94 -12.91 15.36
N PRO A 250 15.94 -13.47 16.09
CA PRO A 250 16.66 -14.65 15.64
C PRO A 250 15.68 -15.78 15.33
N SER A 251 15.81 -16.40 14.15
CA SER A 251 14.76 -17.27 13.62
C SER A 251 15.31 -18.58 13.05
N ILE A 252 14.58 -19.67 13.28
CA ILE A 252 14.73 -20.95 12.62
C ILE A 252 13.58 -21.08 11.63
N ILE A 253 13.90 -21.27 10.36
CA ILE A 253 12.92 -21.17 9.29
C ILE A 253 12.83 -22.48 8.53
N ILE A 254 11.60 -22.91 8.25
CA ILE A 254 11.31 -24.13 7.48
C ILE A 254 10.60 -23.73 6.18
N ALA A 255 11.16 -24.12 5.05
CA ALA A 255 10.47 -24.01 3.77
C ALA A 255 9.43 -25.14 3.65
N VAL A 256 8.17 -24.76 3.47
CA VAL A 256 7.01 -25.67 3.40
C VAL A 256 6.46 -25.84 1.97
N ALA A 257 7.02 -25.09 1.02
CA ALA A 257 6.68 -25.12 -0.40
C ALA A 257 7.93 -24.95 -1.28
N GLU A 258 7.88 -25.45 -2.51
CA GLU A 258 9.02 -25.46 -3.44
C GLU A 258 9.50 -24.05 -3.79
N ASN A 259 8.56 -23.12 -3.98
CA ASN A 259 8.83 -21.71 -4.29
C ASN A 259 9.57 -20.95 -3.17
N GLN A 260 9.72 -21.53 -1.97
CA GLN A 260 10.44 -20.92 -0.85
C GLN A 260 11.91 -21.35 -0.78
N LYS A 261 12.32 -22.40 -1.49
CA LYS A 261 13.67 -22.97 -1.34
C LYS A 261 14.79 -22.02 -1.74
N GLN A 262 14.61 -21.27 -2.83
CA GLN A 262 15.60 -20.30 -3.28
C GLN A 262 15.79 -19.18 -2.25
N SER A 263 14.69 -18.65 -1.70
CA SER A 263 14.73 -17.66 -0.62
C SER A 263 15.51 -18.16 0.59
N MET A 264 15.37 -19.43 0.97
CA MET A 264 16.14 -20.02 2.07
C MET A 264 17.65 -20.01 1.82
N VAL A 265 18.07 -20.36 0.59
CA VAL A 265 19.48 -20.34 0.20
C VAL A 265 20.06 -18.93 0.27
N GLU A 266 19.34 -17.94 -0.28
CA GLU A 266 19.79 -16.55 -0.28
C GLU A 266 19.82 -15.95 1.13
N TRP A 267 18.84 -16.25 1.98
CA TRP A 267 18.86 -15.82 3.38
C TRP A 267 19.99 -16.45 4.20
N LYS A 268 20.35 -17.70 3.91
CA LYS A 268 21.55 -18.35 4.49
C LYS A 268 22.83 -17.66 4.02
N LYS A 269 22.95 -17.34 2.73
CA LYS A 269 24.11 -16.59 2.19
C LYS A 269 24.26 -15.20 2.83
N LYS A 270 23.16 -14.50 3.06
CA LYS A 270 23.15 -13.22 3.81
C LYS A 270 23.54 -13.38 5.28
N GLY A 271 23.45 -14.60 5.82
CA GLY A 271 23.81 -14.94 7.19
C GLY A 271 22.70 -14.67 8.21
N PHE A 272 21.45 -14.48 7.78
CA PHE A 272 20.30 -14.38 8.68
C PHE A 272 19.84 -15.75 9.17
N LEU A 273 19.95 -16.77 8.31
CA LEU A 273 19.66 -18.17 8.65
C LEU A 273 20.97 -18.93 8.87
N LEU A 274 20.99 -19.77 9.91
CA LEU A 274 22.12 -20.66 10.18
C LEU A 274 22.18 -21.81 9.17
N ASP A 275 21.02 -22.34 8.81
CA ASP A 275 20.90 -23.43 7.86
C ASP A 275 19.55 -23.41 7.12
N THR A 276 19.45 -24.18 6.05
CA THR A 276 18.22 -24.40 5.30
C THR A 276 17.51 -25.67 5.78
N ILE A 277 16.26 -25.52 6.23
CA ILE A 277 15.39 -26.63 6.60
C ILE A 277 14.25 -26.70 5.59
N TYR A 278 14.01 -27.89 5.04
CA TYR A 278 12.89 -28.17 4.15
C TYR A 278 11.94 -29.14 4.82
N PHE A 279 10.64 -28.88 4.71
CA PHE A 279 9.62 -29.84 5.10
C PHE A 279 9.79 -31.14 4.30
N GLY A 280 9.69 -32.28 4.98
CA GLY A 280 9.87 -33.60 4.38
C GLY A 280 11.31 -34.12 4.39
N ASP A 281 12.32 -33.30 4.73
CA ASP A 281 13.67 -33.81 4.99
C ASP A 281 13.63 -34.80 6.17
N VAL A 282 14.27 -35.96 6.05
CA VAL A 282 14.30 -37.03 7.08
C VAL A 282 14.67 -36.48 8.48
N ASN A 283 15.50 -35.44 8.52
CA ASN A 283 16.05 -34.88 9.75
C ASN A 283 15.59 -33.44 10.03
N HIS A 284 14.47 -32.96 9.49
CA HIS A 284 14.05 -31.56 9.69
C HIS A 284 13.89 -31.19 11.17
N ILE A 285 13.27 -32.04 12.00
CA ILE A 285 13.15 -31.81 13.45
C ILE A 285 14.52 -31.77 14.14
N LYS A 286 15.41 -32.71 13.80
CA LYS A 286 16.79 -32.71 14.33
C LYS A 286 17.53 -31.42 13.96
N LYS A 287 17.39 -30.94 12.72
CA LYS A 287 17.98 -29.65 12.29
C LYS A 287 17.44 -28.46 13.10
N ILE A 288 16.15 -28.47 13.48
CA ILE A 288 15.58 -27.44 14.37
C ILE A 288 16.27 -27.50 15.73
N HIS A 289 16.37 -28.68 16.34
CA HIS A 289 17.04 -28.88 17.62
C HIS A 289 18.50 -28.41 17.60
N ASP A 290 19.28 -28.82 16.59
CA ASP A 290 20.69 -28.43 16.44
C ASP A 290 20.85 -26.90 16.29
N GLN A 291 19.91 -26.23 15.62
CA GLN A 291 19.91 -24.78 15.52
C GLN A 291 19.52 -24.10 16.85
N LEU A 292 18.54 -24.61 17.59
CA LEU A 292 18.19 -24.08 18.92
C LEU A 292 19.39 -24.14 19.87
N TYR A 293 20.14 -25.24 19.85
CA TYR A 293 21.36 -25.37 20.66
C TYR A 293 22.41 -24.32 20.28
N LYS A 294 22.69 -24.13 18.98
CA LYS A 294 23.60 -23.07 18.51
C LYS A 294 23.13 -21.67 18.92
N LEU A 295 21.81 -21.44 18.89
CA LEU A 295 21.21 -20.17 19.26
C LEU A 295 21.27 -19.88 20.76
N GLN A 296 21.72 -20.79 21.64
CA GLN A 296 22.05 -20.44 23.03
C GLN A 296 23.16 -19.37 23.12
N SER A 297 24.01 -19.26 22.09
CA SER A 297 25.01 -18.19 21.99
C SER A 297 24.37 -16.82 21.79
N ILE A 298 24.49 -15.94 22.78
CA ILE A 298 24.06 -14.53 22.69
C ILE A 298 24.76 -13.79 21.53
N THR A 299 26.04 -14.06 21.30
CA THR A 299 26.80 -13.44 20.20
C THR A 299 26.19 -13.81 18.84
N LEU A 300 25.77 -15.07 18.68
CA LEU A 300 25.09 -15.51 17.47
C LEU A 300 23.72 -14.83 17.33
N ARG A 301 22.90 -14.81 18.39
CA ARG A 301 21.59 -14.13 18.37
C ARG A 301 21.73 -12.64 18.01
N LYS A 302 22.70 -11.94 18.59
CA LYS A 302 23.01 -10.53 18.25
C LYS A 302 23.40 -10.37 16.78
N LYS A 303 24.22 -11.29 16.24
CA LYS A 303 24.61 -11.29 14.82
C LYS A 303 23.40 -11.47 13.91
N LEU A 304 22.56 -12.47 14.15
CA LEU A 304 21.37 -12.74 13.32
C LEU A 304 20.38 -11.57 13.38
N SER A 305 20.10 -11.05 14.59
CA SER A 305 19.25 -9.89 14.80
C SER A 305 19.72 -8.68 13.97
N ARG A 306 21.02 -8.37 14.01
CA ARG A 306 21.60 -7.27 13.22
C ARG A 306 21.48 -7.52 11.72
N ILE A 307 21.77 -8.73 11.25
CA ILE A 307 21.71 -9.06 9.81
C ILE A 307 20.28 -8.96 9.28
N GLY A 308 19.29 -9.46 10.03
CA GLY A 308 17.87 -9.35 9.66
C GLY A 308 17.48 -7.89 9.39
N ARG A 309 17.72 -7.01 10.38
CA ARG A 309 17.35 -5.59 10.28
C ARG A 309 18.11 -4.81 9.20
N ILE A 310 19.36 -5.20 8.89
CA ILE A 310 20.12 -4.58 7.80
C ILE A 310 19.52 -4.93 6.44
N ASN A 311 19.01 -6.14 6.27
CA ASN A 311 18.42 -6.57 5.00
C ASN A 311 16.95 -6.12 4.87
N VAL A 312 16.22 -6.00 5.97
CA VAL A 312 14.82 -5.53 6.00
C VAL A 312 14.69 -4.46 7.07
N ASP A 313 14.66 -3.20 6.64
CA ASP A 313 14.63 -2.01 7.51
C ASP A 313 13.22 -1.56 7.91
N GLY A 314 12.17 -2.25 7.42
CA GLY A 314 10.77 -1.88 7.62
C GLY A 314 10.22 -0.82 6.67
N ASN A 315 11.06 -0.16 5.88
CA ASN A 315 10.65 0.99 5.04
C ASN A 315 10.32 0.61 3.59
N GLY A 316 10.13 -0.68 3.31
CA GLY A 316 9.90 -1.18 1.95
C GLY A 316 8.63 -0.63 1.32
N SER A 317 7.50 -0.67 2.03
CA SER A 317 6.22 -0.11 1.57
C SER A 317 6.36 1.36 1.17
N GLN A 318 6.95 2.19 2.03
CA GLN A 318 7.17 3.62 1.79
C GLN A 318 8.09 3.87 0.58
N ARG A 319 9.16 3.07 0.44
CA ARG A 319 10.07 3.16 -0.71
C ARG A 319 9.39 2.76 -2.02
N VAL A 320 8.52 1.75 -2.00
CA VAL A 320 7.69 1.39 -3.15
C VAL A 320 6.78 2.56 -3.53
N ILE A 321 5.97 3.08 -2.61
CA ILE A 321 5.01 4.16 -2.92
C ILE A 321 5.72 5.41 -3.44
N LYS A 322 6.85 5.80 -2.85
CA LYS A 322 7.66 6.92 -3.34
C LYS A 322 8.12 6.69 -4.79
N LYS A 323 8.57 5.49 -5.14
CA LYS A 323 8.97 5.15 -6.50
C LYS A 323 7.79 5.17 -7.46
N LEU A 324 6.65 4.62 -7.07
CA LEU A 324 5.43 4.62 -7.88
C LEU A 324 4.93 6.03 -8.19
N ILE A 325 4.90 6.93 -7.20
CA ILE A 325 4.56 8.33 -7.40
C ILE A 325 5.58 9.01 -8.33
N ASN A 326 6.87 8.73 -8.18
CA ASN A 326 7.89 9.27 -9.08
C ASN A 326 7.68 8.81 -10.52
N PHE A 327 7.50 7.50 -10.77
CA PHE A 327 7.23 6.98 -12.12
C PHE A 327 5.99 7.63 -12.74
N TYR A 328 4.93 7.76 -11.95
CA TYR A 328 3.70 8.42 -12.41
C TYR A 328 3.96 9.90 -12.75
N CYS A 329 4.64 10.64 -11.88
CA CYS A 329 4.97 12.05 -12.13
C CYS A 329 5.99 12.26 -13.25
N ASP A 330 6.92 11.33 -13.48
CA ASP A 330 7.88 11.45 -14.58
C ASP A 330 7.15 11.30 -15.93
N LYS A 331 6.05 10.51 -15.98
CA LYS A 331 5.17 10.38 -17.15
C LYS A 331 4.12 11.49 -17.27
N TYR A 332 3.52 11.93 -16.16
CA TYR A 332 2.34 12.82 -16.14
C TYR A 332 2.57 14.19 -15.48
N LYS A 333 3.82 14.52 -15.13
CA LYS A 333 4.30 15.74 -14.43
C LYS A 333 3.83 15.91 -12.98
N PHE A 334 2.60 15.49 -12.65
CA PHE A 334 2.01 15.63 -11.34
C PHE A 334 0.94 14.56 -11.09
N TYR A 335 0.58 14.37 -9.83
CA TYR A 335 -0.57 13.57 -9.43
C TYR A 335 -1.61 14.43 -8.70
N PHE A 336 -2.86 14.00 -8.76
CA PHE A 336 -3.92 14.56 -7.93
C PHE A 336 -4.09 13.74 -6.66
N ARG A 337 -4.51 14.37 -5.57
CA ARG A 337 -5.24 13.71 -4.48
C ARG A 337 -6.33 14.63 -3.95
N SER A 338 -7.29 14.08 -3.21
CA SER A 338 -8.28 14.89 -2.51
C SER A 338 -7.61 15.74 -1.44
N ALA A 339 -8.14 16.93 -1.21
CA ALA A 339 -7.74 17.75 -0.08
C ALA A 339 -8.15 17.07 1.23
N VAL A 340 -7.32 17.18 2.26
CA VAL A 340 -7.60 16.71 3.62
C VAL A 340 -7.42 17.85 4.61
N GLU A 341 -7.91 17.70 5.84
CA GLU A 341 -7.86 18.75 6.88
C GLU A 341 -6.46 19.36 7.07
N SER A 342 -5.42 18.53 7.05
CA SER A 342 -4.02 18.97 7.19
C SER A 342 -3.50 19.87 6.05
N ASP A 343 -4.24 20.00 4.95
CA ASP A 343 -3.91 20.93 3.86
C ASP A 343 -4.46 22.35 4.08
N SER A 344 -5.30 22.57 5.09
CA SER A 344 -6.01 23.84 5.30
C SER A 344 -5.09 25.05 5.21
N LYS A 345 -3.93 25.00 5.88
CA LYS A 345 -2.93 26.08 5.83
C LYS A 345 -2.36 26.32 4.43
N LYS A 346 -2.02 25.26 3.68
CA LYS A 346 -1.49 25.40 2.31
C LYS A 346 -2.52 26.06 1.38
N ILE A 347 -3.80 25.75 1.58
CA ILE A 347 -4.89 26.32 0.79
C ILE A 347 -5.24 27.73 1.23
N PHE A 348 -5.12 28.03 2.53
CA PHE A 348 -5.21 29.40 3.04
C PHE A 348 -4.17 30.30 2.39
N ASP A 349 -2.90 29.89 2.44
CA ASP A 349 -1.78 30.64 1.88
C ASP A 349 -1.96 30.84 0.36
N LEU A 350 -2.37 29.79 -0.37
CA LEU A 350 -2.67 29.89 -1.80
C LEU A 350 -3.86 30.80 -2.11
N SER A 351 -4.91 30.75 -1.28
CA SER A 351 -6.13 31.55 -1.50
C SER A 351 -5.85 33.03 -1.23
N ASN A 352 -5.09 33.36 -0.19
CA ASN A 352 -4.74 34.73 0.18
C ASN A 352 -3.52 35.28 -0.59
N ASP A 353 -2.91 34.51 -1.49
CA ASP A 353 -1.92 35.05 -2.42
C ASP A 353 -2.52 36.26 -3.17
N PRO A 354 -1.82 37.42 -3.24
CA PRO A 354 -2.39 38.65 -3.79
C PRO A 354 -2.93 38.53 -5.22
N ILE A 355 -2.27 37.73 -6.07
CA ILE A 355 -2.69 37.53 -7.46
C ILE A 355 -3.92 36.62 -7.50
N VAL A 356 -3.95 35.56 -6.70
CA VAL A 356 -5.13 34.68 -6.62
C VAL A 356 -6.33 35.46 -6.07
N ARG A 357 -6.12 36.26 -5.04
CA ARG A 357 -7.18 37.03 -4.38
C ARG A 357 -7.74 38.13 -5.27
N ALA A 358 -6.89 38.91 -5.93
CA ALA A 358 -7.32 39.93 -6.90
C ALA A 358 -8.17 39.34 -8.04
N GLN A 359 -7.93 38.07 -8.37
CA GLN A 359 -8.59 37.36 -9.46
C GLN A 359 -9.75 36.45 -9.02
N SER A 360 -10.12 36.49 -7.74
CA SER A 360 -11.22 35.70 -7.16
C SER A 360 -12.54 36.46 -7.19
N ILE A 361 -13.66 35.74 -7.04
CA ILE A 361 -15.00 36.34 -6.91
C ILE A 361 -15.06 37.27 -5.69
N ASN A 362 -14.60 36.79 -4.53
CA ASN A 362 -14.37 37.61 -3.35
C ASN A 362 -12.88 37.97 -3.25
N GLN A 363 -12.58 39.26 -3.35
CA GLN A 363 -11.22 39.82 -3.38
C GLN A 363 -10.73 40.30 -2.00
N SER A 364 -11.57 40.24 -0.97
CA SER A 364 -11.13 40.53 0.40
C SER A 364 -10.21 39.44 0.93
N SER A 365 -9.23 39.82 1.75
CA SER A 365 -8.42 38.85 2.49
C SER A 365 -9.33 37.97 3.33
N ILE A 366 -9.08 36.67 3.32
CA ILE A 366 -9.86 35.69 4.09
C ILE A 366 -9.25 35.62 5.51
N PRO A 367 -10.03 35.83 6.58
CA PRO A 367 -9.58 35.60 7.95
C PRO A 367 -9.25 34.11 8.20
N PRO A 368 -8.23 33.78 9.01
CA PRO A 368 -7.83 32.39 9.24
C PRO A 368 -8.95 31.47 9.79
N LEU A 369 -9.77 31.97 10.73
CA LEU A 369 -10.86 31.20 11.33
C LEU A 369 -11.96 30.89 10.30
N GLU A 370 -12.40 31.91 9.56
CA GLU A 370 -13.39 31.75 8.49
C GLU A 370 -12.91 30.77 7.41
N HIS A 371 -11.63 30.82 7.05
CA HIS A 371 -11.05 29.86 6.11
C HIS A 371 -11.06 28.44 6.66
N GLN A 372 -10.70 28.25 7.92
CA GLN A 372 -10.66 26.92 8.52
C GLN A 372 -12.04 26.28 8.53
N GLU A 373 -13.07 27.02 8.95
CA GLU A 373 -14.47 26.57 8.94
C GLU A 373 -14.93 26.23 7.52
N TRP A 374 -14.71 27.15 6.58
CA TRP A 374 -15.04 26.96 5.17
C TRP A 374 -14.33 25.75 4.55
N PHE A 375 -13.04 25.56 4.87
CA PHE A 375 -12.27 24.46 4.30
C PHE A 375 -12.77 23.11 4.81
N ILE A 376 -13.08 22.99 6.11
CA ILE A 376 -13.66 21.79 6.71
C ILE A 376 -15.04 21.51 6.09
N GLU A 377 -15.88 22.53 5.90
CA GLU A 377 -17.15 22.38 5.19
C GLU A 377 -16.94 21.81 3.78
N LYS A 378 -16.01 22.37 3.01
CA LYS A 378 -15.79 21.96 1.60
C LYS A 378 -15.15 20.61 1.42
N ILE A 379 -14.32 20.11 2.34
CA ILE A 379 -13.76 18.76 2.22
C ILE A 379 -14.75 17.67 2.67
N ASN A 380 -15.79 18.04 3.42
CA ASN A 380 -16.85 17.14 3.91
C ASN A 380 -18.16 17.22 3.11
N ASP A 381 -18.26 18.13 2.13
CA ASP A 381 -19.42 18.27 1.25
C ASP A 381 -19.36 17.23 0.11
N ASP A 382 -20.32 16.31 0.07
CA ASP A 382 -20.45 15.28 -0.97
C ASP A 382 -20.64 15.86 -2.38
N ASN A 383 -21.11 17.11 -2.48
CA ASN A 383 -21.22 17.84 -3.73
C ASN A 383 -19.95 18.65 -4.06
N CYS A 384 -18.89 18.54 -3.28
CA CYS A 384 -17.63 19.23 -3.49
C CYS A 384 -16.51 18.26 -3.83
N LEU A 385 -15.99 18.33 -5.06
CA LEU A 385 -14.76 17.64 -5.44
C LEU A 385 -13.58 18.60 -5.29
N PHE A 386 -12.80 18.46 -4.21
CA PHE A 386 -11.63 19.31 -3.93
C PHE A 386 -10.31 18.54 -4.15
N LEU A 387 -9.59 18.87 -5.21
CA LEU A 387 -8.35 18.19 -5.62
C LEU A 387 -7.12 19.10 -5.52
N LEU A 388 -6.03 18.53 -5.04
CA LEU A 388 -4.71 19.15 -5.01
C LEU A 388 -3.80 18.50 -6.05
N ALA A 389 -3.17 19.31 -6.89
CA ALA A 389 -2.12 18.89 -7.82
C ALA A 389 -0.75 18.99 -7.13
N LEU A 390 -0.05 17.87 -7.03
CA LEU A 390 1.23 17.75 -6.33
C LEU A 390 2.32 17.24 -7.26
N ASP A 391 3.53 17.78 -7.13
CA ASP A 391 4.71 17.22 -7.79
C ASP A 391 5.24 15.98 -7.04
N LYS A 392 6.31 15.37 -7.56
CA LYS A 392 6.92 14.17 -6.95
C LYS A 392 7.62 14.42 -5.61
N GLN A 393 7.76 15.69 -5.19
CA GLN A 393 8.24 16.11 -3.89
C GLN A 393 7.10 16.54 -2.96
N GLU A 394 5.84 16.29 -3.34
CA GLU A 394 4.63 16.64 -2.59
C GLU A 394 4.41 18.14 -2.43
N LYS A 395 5.00 18.94 -3.31
CA LYS A 395 4.81 20.38 -3.37
C LYS A 395 3.51 20.72 -4.08
N LEU A 396 2.76 21.67 -3.50
CA LEU A 396 1.50 22.14 -4.08
C LEU A 396 1.75 22.93 -5.35
N ILE A 397 1.45 22.32 -6.50
CA ILE A 397 1.42 23.00 -7.80
C ILE A 397 0.20 23.91 -7.88
N GLY A 398 -0.94 23.40 -7.41
CA GLY A 398 -2.19 24.15 -7.40
C GLY A 398 -3.36 23.31 -6.91
N GLN A 399 -4.54 23.91 -6.93
CA GLN A 399 -5.79 23.29 -6.54
C GLN A 399 -6.83 23.42 -7.66
N VAL A 400 -7.75 22.48 -7.70
CA VAL A 400 -8.98 22.56 -8.48
C VAL A 400 -10.14 22.04 -7.65
N ARG A 401 -11.19 22.85 -7.53
CA ARG A 401 -12.40 22.54 -6.78
C ARG A 401 -13.61 22.60 -7.70
N PHE A 402 -14.50 21.63 -7.60
CA PHE A 402 -15.80 21.64 -8.26
C PHE A 402 -16.90 21.66 -7.21
N GLN A 403 -17.82 22.62 -7.31
CA GLN A 403 -19.09 22.58 -6.60
C GLN A 403 -20.16 22.03 -7.54
N ILE A 404 -20.74 20.88 -7.21
CA ILE A 404 -21.72 20.16 -8.02
C ILE A 404 -23.12 20.68 -7.68
N GLU A 405 -23.87 21.01 -8.73
CA GLU A 405 -25.23 21.51 -8.69
C GLU A 405 -26.04 20.76 -9.75
N TYR A 406 -26.73 19.69 -9.32
CA TYR A 406 -27.52 18.79 -10.18
C TYR A 406 -26.74 18.24 -11.38
N GLU A 407 -26.99 18.77 -12.58
CA GLU A 407 -26.36 18.35 -13.84
C GLU A 407 -25.17 19.24 -14.24
N SER A 408 -24.76 20.17 -13.37
CA SER A 408 -23.63 21.06 -13.62
C SER A 408 -22.65 21.10 -12.45
N ALA A 409 -21.45 21.60 -12.69
CA ALA A 409 -20.51 21.90 -11.63
C ALA A 409 -19.78 23.22 -11.87
N ILE A 410 -19.61 24.03 -10.84
CA ILE A 410 -18.83 25.27 -10.88
C ILE A 410 -17.38 24.95 -10.52
N VAL A 411 -16.44 25.27 -11.41
CA VAL A 411 -15.01 25.01 -11.20
C VAL A 411 -14.27 26.26 -10.69
N SER A 412 -13.40 26.05 -9.71
CA SER A 412 -12.41 27.00 -9.25
C SER A 412 -11.03 26.39 -9.38
N VAL A 413 -10.05 27.17 -9.86
CA VAL A 413 -8.66 26.72 -10.02
C VAL A 413 -7.70 27.79 -9.51
N SER A 414 -6.61 27.38 -8.87
CA SER A 414 -5.55 28.29 -8.46
C SER A 414 -4.19 27.60 -8.57
N ILE A 415 -3.19 28.32 -9.07
CA ILE A 415 -1.82 27.81 -9.26
C ILE A 415 -0.89 28.57 -8.33
N SER A 416 -0.10 27.81 -7.57
CA SER A 416 0.92 28.34 -6.66
C SER A 416 1.94 29.19 -7.42
N ASN A 417 2.42 30.26 -6.79
CA ASN A 417 3.28 31.26 -7.42
C ASN A 417 4.46 30.66 -8.22
N GLU A 418 5.17 29.70 -7.63
CA GLU A 418 6.33 29.05 -8.24
C GLU A 418 6.03 28.25 -9.52
N PHE A 419 4.77 27.90 -9.75
CA PHE A 419 4.34 27.07 -10.88
C PHE A 419 3.57 27.85 -11.94
N ARG A 420 3.37 29.16 -11.75
CA ARG A 420 2.72 30.03 -12.74
C ARG A 420 3.57 30.14 -14.01
N GLY A 421 2.90 30.29 -15.15
CA GLY A 421 3.57 30.40 -16.46
C GLY A 421 4.19 29.11 -17.03
N LYS A 422 4.17 28.00 -16.27
CA LYS A 422 4.76 26.71 -16.70
C LYS A 422 3.78 25.75 -17.40
N GLY A 423 2.60 26.23 -17.77
CA GLY A 423 1.59 25.45 -18.50
C GLY A 423 0.72 24.49 -17.66
N PHE A 424 0.93 24.38 -16.35
CA PHE A 424 0.19 23.44 -15.48
C PHE A 424 -1.32 23.65 -15.46
N SER A 425 -1.81 24.88 -15.62
CA SER A 425 -3.24 25.18 -15.55
C SER A 425 -4.06 24.37 -16.57
N LYS A 426 -3.58 24.25 -17.81
CA LYS A 426 -4.25 23.46 -18.86
C LYS A 426 -4.32 21.99 -18.46
N ASP A 427 -3.18 21.39 -18.12
CA ASP A 427 -3.07 19.97 -17.82
C ASP A 427 -3.88 19.59 -16.56
N ILE A 428 -3.88 20.46 -15.54
CA ILE A 428 -4.70 20.34 -14.32
C ILE A 428 -6.19 20.37 -14.67
N LEU A 429 -6.64 21.36 -15.45
CA LEU A 429 -8.06 21.49 -15.81
C LEU A 429 -8.56 20.29 -16.61
N ILE A 430 -7.84 19.86 -17.66
CA ILE A 430 -8.23 18.71 -18.49
C ILE A 430 -8.39 17.46 -17.63
N LYS A 431 -7.35 17.13 -16.85
CA LYS A 431 -7.32 15.90 -16.06
C LYS A 431 -8.37 15.93 -14.92
N ALA A 432 -8.60 17.08 -14.30
CA ALA A 432 -9.60 17.24 -13.24
C ALA A 432 -11.03 17.18 -13.77
N CYS A 433 -11.31 17.79 -14.93
CA CYS A 433 -12.64 17.73 -15.57
C CYS A 433 -12.98 16.30 -16.01
N ASN A 434 -12.03 15.60 -16.64
CA ASN A 434 -12.21 14.18 -17.00
C ASN A 434 -12.52 13.33 -15.76
N LYS A 435 -11.80 13.59 -14.66
CA LYS A 435 -12.04 12.90 -13.39
C LYS A 435 -13.44 13.18 -12.83
N LEU A 436 -13.91 14.43 -12.87
CA LEU A 436 -15.27 14.77 -12.45
C LEU A 436 -16.30 14.02 -13.29
N PHE A 437 -16.20 14.07 -14.62
CA PHE A 437 -17.18 13.42 -15.51
C PHE A 437 -17.19 11.90 -15.40
N ALA A 438 -16.03 11.28 -15.12
CA ALA A 438 -15.92 9.84 -14.90
C ALA A 438 -16.57 9.40 -13.58
N ASN A 439 -16.40 10.19 -12.51
CA ASN A 439 -16.87 9.83 -11.17
C ASN A 439 -18.30 10.29 -10.87
N HIS A 440 -18.78 11.36 -11.52
CA HIS A 440 -20.12 11.92 -11.31
C HIS A 440 -20.90 11.89 -12.62
N ARG A 441 -21.62 10.78 -12.85
CA ARG A 441 -22.33 10.54 -14.13
C ARG A 441 -23.42 11.57 -14.44
N SER A 442 -24.05 12.14 -13.42
CA SER A 442 -25.10 13.15 -13.53
C SER A 442 -24.60 14.50 -14.06
N VAL A 443 -23.32 14.83 -13.84
CA VAL A 443 -22.75 16.10 -14.29
C VAL A 443 -22.57 16.07 -15.81
N LYS A 444 -23.29 16.95 -16.52
CA LYS A 444 -23.26 17.10 -17.98
C LYS A 444 -22.44 18.29 -18.44
N LYS A 445 -22.21 19.28 -17.57
CA LYS A 445 -21.44 20.49 -17.92
C LYS A 445 -20.66 21.05 -16.73
N ILE A 446 -19.55 21.72 -17.01
CA ILE A 446 -18.72 22.42 -16.03
C ILE A 446 -18.72 23.91 -16.40
N ILE A 447 -18.91 24.77 -15.41
CA ILE A 447 -19.05 26.22 -15.55
C ILE A 447 -17.88 26.89 -14.85
N ALA A 448 -17.22 27.84 -15.53
CA ALA A 448 -16.21 28.70 -14.93
C ALA A 448 -16.61 30.17 -15.06
N TYR A 449 -16.42 30.93 -13.98
CA TYR A 449 -16.59 32.38 -13.95
C TYR A 449 -15.22 33.04 -13.84
N ILE A 450 -14.86 33.86 -14.82
CA ILE A 450 -13.52 34.42 -14.96
C ILE A 450 -13.63 35.93 -15.18
N LEU A 451 -12.87 36.73 -14.43
CA LEU A 451 -12.83 38.17 -14.68
C LEU A 451 -12.30 38.48 -16.09
N PRO A 452 -12.83 39.50 -16.79
CA PRO A 452 -12.42 39.84 -18.16
C PRO A 452 -10.93 40.15 -18.32
N ASP A 453 -10.28 40.69 -17.28
CA ASP A 453 -8.86 41.03 -17.26
C ASP A 453 -7.93 39.85 -16.88
N ASN A 454 -8.50 38.70 -16.47
CA ASN A 454 -7.74 37.51 -16.10
C ASN A 454 -7.25 36.71 -17.32
N SER A 455 -6.39 37.33 -18.12
CA SER A 455 -5.81 36.75 -19.33
C SER A 455 -5.19 35.35 -19.11
N PRO A 456 -4.47 35.07 -17.99
CA PRO A 456 -3.94 33.72 -17.73
C PRO A 456 -5.05 32.66 -17.59
N SER A 457 -6.08 32.92 -16.80
CA SER A 457 -7.20 31.98 -16.63
C SER A 457 -7.97 31.79 -17.93
N ILE A 458 -8.28 32.87 -18.65
CA ILE A 458 -8.96 32.78 -19.95
C ILE A 458 -8.20 31.86 -20.91
N LYS A 459 -6.87 32.02 -21.00
CA LYS A 459 -6.02 31.14 -21.84
C LYS A 459 -6.03 29.70 -21.33
N GLY A 460 -5.94 29.49 -20.02
CA GLY A 460 -5.96 28.15 -19.40
C GLY A 460 -7.25 27.39 -19.68
N PHE A 461 -8.41 28.01 -19.43
CA PHE A 461 -9.73 27.44 -19.66
C PHE A 461 -10.01 27.18 -21.14
N LYS A 462 -9.73 28.14 -22.03
CA LYS A 462 -9.86 27.93 -23.49
C LYS A 462 -9.00 26.76 -23.96
N SER A 463 -7.75 26.68 -23.49
CA SER A 463 -6.84 25.58 -23.86
C SER A 463 -7.27 24.22 -23.31
N ALA A 464 -8.10 24.21 -22.26
CA ALA A 464 -8.72 23.02 -21.70
C ALA A 464 -10.06 22.65 -22.36
N GLY A 465 -10.46 23.38 -23.42
CA GLY A 465 -11.67 23.09 -24.20
C GLY A 465 -12.92 23.84 -23.76
N PHE A 466 -12.81 24.77 -22.80
CA PHE A 466 -13.96 25.59 -22.40
C PHE A 466 -14.29 26.65 -23.47
N ILE A 467 -15.58 26.83 -23.72
CA ILE A 467 -16.11 27.77 -24.70
C ILE A 467 -16.80 28.93 -23.97
N LEU A 468 -16.58 30.17 -24.44
CA LEU A 468 -17.27 31.34 -23.91
C LEU A 468 -18.76 31.25 -24.23
N SER A 469 -19.60 31.33 -23.20
CA SER A 469 -21.06 31.20 -23.30
C SER A 469 -21.80 32.52 -23.02
N GLY A 470 -21.10 33.56 -22.56
CA GLY A 470 -21.68 34.87 -22.28
C GLY A 470 -20.99 35.56 -21.10
N GLU A 471 -21.66 36.57 -20.58
CA GLU A 471 -21.24 37.34 -19.41
C GLU A 471 -22.31 37.26 -18.31
N ILE A 472 -21.90 37.38 -17.06
CA ILE A 472 -22.78 37.38 -15.90
C ILE A 472 -22.26 38.36 -14.85
N GLU A 473 -23.17 38.99 -14.12
CA GLU A 473 -22.81 39.82 -12.97
C GLU A 473 -22.86 38.99 -11.68
N ILE A 474 -21.77 39.02 -10.92
CA ILE A 474 -21.67 38.36 -9.60
C ILE A 474 -21.17 39.42 -8.62
N SER A 475 -21.98 39.73 -7.60
CA SER A 475 -21.64 40.70 -6.56
C SER A 475 -21.21 42.07 -7.11
N GLY A 476 -21.90 42.59 -8.13
CA GLY A 476 -21.63 43.91 -8.71
C GLY A 476 -20.47 43.95 -9.72
N LYS A 477 -19.91 42.80 -10.11
CA LYS A 477 -18.80 42.71 -11.08
C LYS A 477 -19.14 41.79 -12.24
N ALA A 478 -18.72 42.16 -13.44
CA ALA A 478 -18.87 41.35 -14.64
C ALA A 478 -17.85 40.21 -14.69
N PHE A 479 -18.32 39.01 -15.01
CA PHE A 479 -17.53 37.81 -15.23
C PHE A 479 -17.86 37.20 -16.59
N LEU A 480 -16.83 36.74 -17.29
CA LEU A 480 -16.98 35.88 -18.45
C LEU A 480 -17.38 34.48 -17.99
N LYS A 481 -18.45 33.94 -18.57
CA LYS A 481 -18.96 32.59 -18.31
C LYS A 481 -18.43 31.63 -19.37
N TYR A 482 -17.66 30.65 -18.93
CA TYR A 482 -17.10 29.58 -19.77
C TYR A 482 -17.77 28.25 -19.46
N LEU A 483 -17.99 27.42 -20.49
CA LEU A 483 -18.63 26.11 -20.39
C LEU A 483 -17.77 25.01 -21.00
N LEU A 484 -17.70 23.87 -20.32
CA LEU A 484 -17.23 22.60 -20.88
C LEU A 484 -18.35 21.57 -20.77
N THR A 485 -18.80 21.00 -21.89
CA THR A 485 -19.85 19.98 -21.92
C THR A 485 -19.23 18.60 -21.98
N LYS A 486 -19.83 17.64 -21.27
CA LYS A 486 -19.46 16.24 -21.33
C LYS A 486 -19.71 15.72 -22.75
N THR A 487 -18.67 15.23 -23.40
CA THR A 487 -18.71 14.62 -24.73
C THR A 487 -19.24 13.20 -24.69
#